data_AF-A0A8D2D4X0-F1
#
_entry.id   AF-A0A8D2D4X0-F1
#
_cell.length_a   1.000
_cell.length_b   1.000
_cell.length_c   1.000
_cell.angle_alpha   90.00
_cell.angle_beta   90.00
_cell.angle_gamma   90.00
#
_symmetry.space_group_name_H-M   'P 1'
#
loop_
_entity.id
_entity.type
_entity.pdbx_description
1 polymer ?
#
loop_
_entity_poly.entity_id
_entity_poly.type
_entity_poly.pdbx_seq_one_letter_code
_entity_poly.pdbx_strand_id
1 'polypeptide(L)'
;MSTVKEQLIENLVAEDAVSQRKITIIGSGAVGMACAICILLKDLADELALVDVAVDKLKGETMDLQHGSLFFSTSKIVSGKVDILTYVVWKISGLPASRVIGSGCNLDSARFRYLIGEKLGVHPTSCHGWIIGEHGDSSVPLWSGVNVAGVPLKSLHPDLGTDSDKEQWKTIHKQVVERAYME
;
A
#
# COMPACT_ATOMS: atom_id res chain seq x y z
N MET A 1 -28.20 -7.39 39.01
CA MET A 1 -26.94 -6.83 39.54
C MET A 1 -26.30 -6.02 38.43
N SER A 2 -25.93 -4.76 38.69
CA SER A 2 -25.27 -3.92 37.69
C SER A 2 -23.90 -4.49 37.32
N THR A 3 -23.49 -4.39 36.07
CA THR A 3 -22.15 -4.81 35.65
C THR A 3 -21.08 -3.85 36.17
N VAL A 4 -19.83 -4.30 36.27
CA VAL A 4 -18.69 -3.44 36.68
C VAL A 4 -18.55 -2.23 35.74
N LYS A 5 -18.87 -2.39 34.44
CA LYS A 5 -18.87 -1.31 33.45
C LYS A 5 -19.86 -0.20 33.82
N GLU A 6 -21.08 -0.57 34.19
CA GLU A 6 -22.14 0.37 34.59
C GLU A 6 -21.84 1.11 35.90
N GLN A 7 -21.02 0.51 36.77
CA GLN A 7 -20.58 1.15 38.01
C GLN A 7 -19.42 2.14 37.80
N LEU A 8 -18.58 1.90 36.79
CA LEU A 8 -17.40 2.72 36.50
C LEU A 8 -17.68 3.82 35.46
N ILE A 9 -18.56 3.57 34.51
CA ILE A 9 -18.77 4.42 33.33
C ILE A 9 -20.25 4.73 33.19
N GLU A 10 -20.60 6.00 33.34
CA GLU A 10 -21.91 6.51 32.97
C GLU A 10 -21.94 6.78 31.46
N ASN A 11 -22.76 6.01 30.74
CA ASN A 11 -22.89 6.16 29.31
C ASN A 11 -23.88 7.31 29.02
N LEU A 12 -23.34 8.46 28.62
CA LEU A 12 -24.13 9.68 28.37
C LEU A 12 -24.84 9.68 27.01
N VAL A 13 -24.30 8.95 26.04
CA VAL A 13 -24.81 8.89 24.66
C VAL A 13 -24.56 7.49 24.11
N ALA A 14 -25.55 6.94 23.40
CA ALA A 14 -25.39 5.67 22.69
C ALA A 14 -24.18 5.73 21.74
N GLU A 15 -23.33 4.70 21.77
CA GLU A 15 -22.17 4.61 20.88
C GLU A 15 -22.63 4.53 19.41
N ASP A 16 -22.59 5.67 18.71
CA ASP A 16 -22.72 5.69 17.24
C ASP A 16 -21.46 5.04 16.64
N ALA A 17 -21.57 3.75 16.32
CA ALA A 17 -20.45 2.90 15.89
C ALA A 17 -19.97 3.17 14.45
N VAL A 18 -20.27 4.34 13.89
CA VAL A 18 -19.98 4.69 12.49
C VAL A 18 -18.62 5.36 12.40
N SER A 19 -17.62 4.58 11.98
CA SER A 19 -16.30 5.09 11.61
C SER A 19 -16.41 6.17 10.54
N GLN A 20 -15.63 7.24 10.70
CA GLN A 20 -15.54 8.33 9.74
C GLN A 20 -14.42 8.08 8.70
N ARG A 21 -13.37 7.33 9.07
CA ARG A 21 -12.18 7.06 8.25
C ARG A 21 -11.84 5.57 8.25
N LYS A 22 -12.76 4.77 7.72
CA LYS A 22 -12.56 3.32 7.56
C LYS A 22 -11.64 3.00 6.40
N ILE A 23 -10.60 2.20 6.65
CA ILE A 23 -9.75 1.60 5.61
C ILE A 23 -9.89 0.08 5.65
N THR A 24 -10.02 -0.54 4.48
CA THR A 24 -10.07 -2.00 4.34
C THR A 24 -8.86 -2.49 3.53
N ILE A 25 -8.12 -3.46 4.07
CA ILE A 25 -7.02 -4.15 3.40
C ILE A 25 -7.49 -5.56 3.05
N ILE A 26 -7.30 -5.92 1.79
CA ILE A 26 -7.59 -7.26 1.29
C ILE A 26 -6.26 -7.99 1.07
N GLY A 27 -6.04 -9.05 1.82
CA GLY A 27 -4.82 -9.82 1.97
C GLY A 27 -4.09 -9.51 3.27
N SER A 28 -3.89 -10.51 4.14
CA SER A 28 -3.06 -10.48 5.36
C SER A 28 -1.70 -11.16 5.12
N GLY A 29 -1.16 -11.01 3.91
CA GLY A 29 0.23 -11.34 3.58
C GLY A 29 1.22 -10.32 4.16
N ALA A 30 2.53 -10.51 3.94
CA ALA A 30 3.55 -9.57 4.42
C ALA A 30 3.29 -8.12 3.95
N VAL A 31 2.92 -7.95 2.68
CA VAL A 31 2.57 -6.63 2.11
C VAL A 31 1.33 -6.03 2.78
N GLY A 32 0.27 -6.83 2.97
CA GLY A 32 -0.96 -6.38 3.60
C GLY A 32 -0.76 -5.93 5.05
N MET A 33 0.04 -6.70 5.80
CA MET A 33 0.38 -6.36 7.19
C MET A 33 1.33 -5.15 7.29
N ALA A 34 2.27 -5.00 6.36
CA ALA A 34 3.10 -3.79 6.30
C ALA A 34 2.25 -2.53 6.05
N CYS A 35 1.26 -2.62 5.15
CA CYS A 35 0.28 -1.56 4.93
C CYS A 35 -0.55 -1.28 6.19
N ALA A 36 -1.04 -2.32 6.85
CA ALA A 36 -1.83 -2.21 8.09
C ALA A 36 -1.07 -1.44 9.17
N ILE A 37 0.16 -1.86 9.46
CA ILE A 37 1.03 -1.21 10.45
C ILE A 37 1.32 0.24 10.06
N CYS A 38 1.62 0.51 8.78
CA CYS A 38 1.86 1.88 8.32
C CYS A 38 0.63 2.79 8.47
N ILE A 39 -0.57 2.28 8.23
CA ILE A 39 -1.82 3.03 8.40
C ILE A 39 -2.06 3.36 9.87
N LEU A 40 -1.85 2.38 10.75
CA LEU A 40 -2.01 2.54 12.20
C LEU A 40 -0.98 3.51 12.78
N LEU A 41 0.30 3.37 12.43
CA LEU A 41 1.38 4.25 12.92
C LEU A 41 1.27 5.70 12.43
N LYS A 42 0.62 5.93 11.29
CA LYS A 42 0.42 7.27 10.72
C LYS A 42 -0.94 7.89 11.09
N ASP A 43 -1.73 7.23 11.93
CA ASP A 43 -3.07 7.68 12.34
C ASP A 43 -4.00 8.03 11.16
N LEU A 44 -3.97 7.19 10.11
CA LEU A 44 -4.72 7.45 8.88
C LEU A 44 -6.16 6.92 8.92
N ALA A 45 -6.47 6.00 9.85
CA ALA A 45 -7.77 5.36 9.97
C ALA A 45 -8.24 5.32 11.43
N ASP A 46 -9.55 5.51 11.64
CA ASP A 46 -10.21 5.26 12.93
C ASP A 46 -10.78 3.82 13.01
N GLU A 47 -10.99 3.18 11.86
CA GLU A 47 -11.32 1.75 11.74
C GLU A 47 -10.49 1.09 10.63
N LEU A 48 -9.80 0.00 10.98
CA LEU A 48 -9.07 -0.83 10.03
C LEU A 48 -9.76 -2.19 9.88
N ALA A 49 -10.08 -2.58 8.65
CA ALA A 49 -10.61 -3.89 8.34
C ALA A 49 -9.58 -4.73 7.56
N LEU A 50 -9.28 -5.94 8.03
CA LEU A 50 -8.43 -6.90 7.33
C LEU A 50 -9.29 -8.00 6.72
N VAL A 51 -8.97 -8.43 5.51
CA VAL A 51 -9.80 -9.41 4.81
C VAL A 51 -8.93 -10.43 4.08
N ASP A 52 -9.07 -11.71 4.37
CA ASP A 52 -8.25 -12.77 3.75
C ASP A 52 -9.02 -14.10 3.67
N VAL A 53 -8.59 -14.99 2.78
CA VAL A 53 -9.10 -16.37 2.68
C VAL A 53 -8.58 -17.26 3.81
N ALA A 54 -7.36 -17.00 4.30
CA ALA A 54 -6.69 -17.75 5.35
C ALA A 54 -7.17 -17.29 6.73
N VAL A 55 -8.31 -17.83 7.17
CA VAL A 55 -9.04 -17.41 8.38
C VAL A 55 -8.18 -17.43 9.65
N ASP A 56 -7.42 -18.50 9.87
CA ASP A 56 -6.62 -18.66 11.09
C ASP A 56 -5.47 -17.64 11.14
N LYS A 57 -4.80 -17.45 9.99
CA LYS A 57 -3.77 -16.43 9.85
C LYS A 57 -4.35 -15.05 10.10
N LEU A 58 -5.45 -14.72 9.42
CA LEU A 58 -6.13 -13.44 9.54
C LEU A 58 -6.52 -13.13 11.00
N LYS A 59 -7.04 -14.12 11.72
CA LYS A 59 -7.38 -13.98 13.13
C LYS A 59 -6.14 -13.73 13.98
N GLY A 60 -5.04 -14.47 13.73
CA GLY A 60 -3.75 -14.26 14.40
C GLY A 60 -3.22 -12.85 14.21
N GLU A 61 -3.13 -12.39 12.96
CA GLU A 61 -2.66 -11.05 12.60
C GLU A 61 -3.54 -9.94 13.20
N THR A 62 -4.85 -10.14 13.21
CA THR A 62 -5.80 -9.17 13.79
C THR A 62 -5.64 -9.07 15.30
N MET A 63 -5.49 -10.20 16.00
CA MET A 63 -5.24 -10.20 17.44
C MET A 63 -3.90 -9.53 17.78
N ASP A 64 -2.87 -9.76 16.96
CA ASP A 64 -1.55 -9.15 17.17
C ASP A 64 -1.62 -7.62 17.06
N LEU A 65 -2.31 -7.10 16.04
CA LEU A 65 -2.55 -5.66 15.91
C LEU A 65 -3.42 -5.11 17.06
N GLN A 66 -4.40 -5.87 17.54
CA GLN A 66 -5.23 -5.48 18.68
C GLN A 66 -4.41 -5.42 19.99
N HIS A 67 -3.47 -6.33 20.21
CA HIS A 67 -2.52 -6.23 21.32
C HIS A 67 -1.63 -4.99 21.19
N GLY A 68 -1.27 -4.64 19.96
CA GLY A 68 -0.57 -3.40 19.63
C GLY A 68 -1.40 -2.12 19.79
N SER A 69 -2.71 -2.19 20.07
CA SER A 69 -3.59 -1.01 20.20
C SER A 69 -3.13 0.03 21.22
N LEU A 70 -2.28 -0.36 22.17
CA LEU A 70 -1.62 0.56 23.11
C LEU A 70 -0.75 1.62 22.41
N PHE A 71 -0.27 1.34 21.19
CA PHE A 71 0.59 2.21 20.40
C PHE A 71 -0.17 2.94 19.28
N PHE A 72 -1.48 2.72 19.15
CA PHE A 72 -2.28 3.26 18.06
C PHE A 72 -3.45 4.08 18.62
N SER A 73 -3.79 5.16 17.92
CA SER A 73 -5.01 5.95 18.17
C SER A 73 -6.26 5.33 17.52
N THR A 74 -6.08 4.35 16.63
CA THR A 74 -7.15 3.60 15.97
C THR A 74 -7.86 2.68 16.95
N SER A 75 -9.14 2.94 17.22
CA SER A 75 -9.91 2.24 18.25
C SER A 75 -10.51 0.91 17.79
N LYS A 76 -10.54 0.63 16.48
CA LYS A 76 -11.31 -0.51 15.95
C LYS A 76 -10.58 -1.23 14.82
N ILE A 77 -10.15 -2.47 15.10
CA ILE A 77 -9.55 -3.37 14.11
C ILE A 77 -10.45 -4.61 13.98
N VAL A 78 -10.95 -4.87 12.77
CA VAL A 78 -11.91 -5.94 12.46
C VAL A 78 -11.41 -6.82 11.31
N SER A 79 -11.87 -8.08 11.24
CA SER A 79 -11.45 -9.00 10.18
C SER A 79 -12.58 -9.80 9.54
N GLY A 80 -12.50 -10.08 8.24
CA GLY A 80 -13.50 -10.86 7.48
C GLY A 80 -12.92 -11.73 6.35
N LYS A 81 -13.75 -12.52 5.67
CA LYS A 81 -13.31 -13.36 4.52
C LYS A 81 -13.63 -12.67 3.19
N VAL A 82 -12.80 -12.84 2.16
CA VAL A 82 -13.11 -12.38 0.79
C VAL A 82 -12.40 -13.20 -0.29
N ASP A 83 -12.97 -13.16 -1.49
CA ASP A 83 -12.43 -13.73 -2.73
C ASP A 83 -11.92 -12.59 -3.66
N ILE A 84 -10.72 -12.74 -4.24
CA ILE A 84 -9.91 -11.61 -4.72
C ILE A 84 -9.77 -11.50 -6.25
N LEU A 85 -10.03 -10.27 -6.75
CA LEU A 85 -9.28 -9.44 -7.72
C LEU A 85 -9.84 -7.99 -7.58
N THR A 86 -9.06 -6.91 -7.70
CA THR A 86 -9.57 -5.51 -7.53
C THR A 86 -10.78 -5.18 -8.41
N TYR A 87 -10.76 -5.65 -9.66
CA TYR A 87 -11.90 -5.54 -10.58
C TYR A 87 -13.12 -6.34 -10.09
N VAL A 88 -12.89 -7.56 -9.57
CA VAL A 88 -13.94 -8.41 -8.99
C VAL A 88 -14.54 -7.75 -7.75
N VAL A 89 -13.72 -7.17 -6.86
CA VAL A 89 -14.16 -6.39 -5.70
C VAL A 89 -15.01 -5.21 -6.13
N TRP A 90 -14.59 -4.46 -7.16
CA TRP A 90 -15.41 -3.37 -7.70
C TRP A 90 -16.76 -3.87 -8.22
N LYS A 91 -16.77 -4.94 -9.02
CA LYS A 91 -18.00 -5.50 -9.60
C LYS A 91 -18.95 -6.08 -8.55
N ILE A 92 -18.43 -6.78 -7.55
CA ILE A 92 -19.25 -7.43 -6.50
C ILE A 92 -19.75 -6.40 -5.48
N SER A 93 -18.92 -5.43 -5.10
CA SER A 93 -19.29 -4.45 -4.06
C SER A 93 -20.35 -3.44 -4.49
N GLY A 94 -20.53 -3.22 -5.80
CA GLY A 94 -21.41 -2.18 -6.33
C GLY A 94 -20.96 -0.76 -6.00
N LEU A 95 -19.74 -0.59 -5.46
CA LEU A 95 -19.21 0.72 -5.12
C LEU A 95 -18.82 1.50 -6.38
N PRO A 96 -18.86 2.84 -6.35
CA PRO A 96 -18.22 3.65 -7.39
C PRO A 96 -16.75 3.26 -7.53
N ALA A 97 -16.23 3.23 -8.76
CA ALA A 97 -14.83 2.85 -9.02
C ALA A 97 -13.82 3.72 -8.25
N SER A 98 -14.18 4.97 -7.95
CA SER A 98 -13.38 5.88 -7.12
C SER A 98 -13.16 5.42 -5.68
N ARG A 99 -13.92 4.42 -5.21
CA ARG A 99 -13.82 3.85 -3.86
C ARG A 99 -13.16 2.48 -3.81
N VAL A 100 -12.67 1.97 -4.94
CA VAL A 100 -11.96 0.69 -5.01
C VAL A 100 -10.60 0.93 -5.66
N ILE A 101 -9.57 1.02 -4.82
CA ILE A 101 -8.20 1.34 -5.24
C ILE A 101 -7.34 0.09 -5.07
N GLY A 102 -6.69 -0.35 -6.14
CA GLY A 102 -5.61 -1.33 -6.06
C GLY A 102 -4.28 -0.63 -5.78
N SER A 103 -3.38 -1.28 -5.04
CA SER A 103 -2.01 -0.78 -4.84
C SER A 103 -1.25 -0.60 -6.16
N GLY A 104 -1.53 -1.48 -7.14
CA GLY A 104 -0.98 -1.42 -8.50
C GLY A 104 0.54 -1.26 -8.50
N CYS A 105 1.04 -0.38 -9.35
CA CYS A 105 2.47 -0.10 -9.52
C CYS A 105 3.03 0.95 -8.52
N ASN A 106 2.35 1.21 -7.39
CA ASN A 106 2.85 2.19 -6.41
C ASN A 106 4.17 1.74 -5.78
N LEU A 107 4.27 0.47 -5.40
CA LEU A 107 5.51 -0.10 -4.87
C LEU A 107 6.59 -0.18 -5.94
N ASP A 108 6.23 -0.55 -7.17
CA ASP A 108 7.18 -0.57 -8.30
C ASP A 108 7.75 0.82 -8.55
N SER A 109 6.91 1.85 -8.55
CA SER A 109 7.35 3.24 -8.68
C SER A 109 8.26 3.67 -7.53
N ALA A 110 7.98 3.24 -6.30
CA ALA A 110 8.86 3.50 -5.16
C ALA A 110 10.22 2.81 -5.31
N ARG A 111 10.24 1.53 -5.70
CA ARG A 111 11.46 0.76 -6.00
C ARG A 111 12.25 1.39 -7.15
N PHE A 112 11.56 1.84 -8.19
CA PHE A 112 12.15 2.53 -9.34
C PHE A 112 12.85 3.82 -8.92
N ARG A 113 12.18 4.65 -8.11
CA ARG A 113 12.75 5.89 -7.55
C ARG A 113 13.92 5.62 -6.62
N TYR A 114 13.87 4.54 -5.84
CA TYR A 114 14.97 4.10 -4.99
C TYR A 114 16.23 3.80 -5.82
N LEU A 115 16.11 2.98 -6.87
CA LEU A 115 17.23 2.58 -7.72
C LEU A 115 17.79 3.74 -8.56
N ILE A 116 16.92 4.65 -9.03
CA ILE A 116 17.36 5.90 -9.67
C ILE A 116 18.18 6.73 -8.68
N GLY A 117 17.70 6.86 -7.44
CA GLY A 117 18.39 7.59 -6.39
C GLY A 117 19.75 6.99 -6.05
N GLU A 118 19.83 5.67 -5.94
CA GLU A 118 21.08 4.92 -5.73
C GLU A 118 22.08 5.17 -6.86
N LYS A 119 21.64 5.12 -8.12
CA LYS A 119 22.50 5.35 -9.29
C LYS A 119 23.00 6.81 -9.38
N LEU A 120 22.18 7.78 -8.98
CA LEU A 120 22.51 9.21 -9.07
C LEU A 120 23.14 9.79 -7.80
N GLY A 121 23.17 9.04 -6.69
CA GLY A 121 23.57 9.56 -5.38
C GLY A 121 22.60 10.61 -4.82
N VAL A 122 21.32 10.52 -5.17
CA VAL A 122 20.26 11.46 -4.77
C VAL A 122 19.20 10.73 -3.97
N HIS A 123 18.66 11.36 -2.92
CA HIS A 123 17.62 10.72 -2.12
C HIS A 123 16.35 10.45 -2.96
N PRO A 124 15.68 9.30 -2.83
CA PRO A 124 14.53 8.92 -3.68
C PRO A 124 13.34 9.87 -3.63
N THR A 125 13.23 10.70 -2.60
CA THR A 125 12.22 11.77 -2.52
C THR A 125 12.41 12.84 -3.59
N SER A 126 13.64 13.07 -4.03
CA SER A 126 14.01 14.04 -5.06
C SER A 126 14.15 13.41 -6.45
N CYS A 127 14.00 12.09 -6.55
CA CYS A 127 13.93 11.36 -7.81
C CYS A 127 12.47 11.10 -8.17
N HIS A 128 12.06 11.55 -9.35
CA HIS A 128 10.70 11.37 -9.85
C HIS A 128 10.72 10.43 -11.04
N GLY A 129 9.91 9.38 -10.96
CA GLY A 129 9.78 8.35 -11.98
C GLY A 129 8.58 7.47 -11.64
N TRP A 130 7.94 6.95 -12.68
CA TRP A 130 6.67 6.22 -12.57
C TRP A 130 6.74 4.92 -13.34
N ILE A 131 6.24 3.86 -12.72
CA ILE A 131 5.90 2.61 -13.37
C ILE A 131 4.38 2.51 -13.39
N ILE A 132 3.81 2.18 -14.54
CA ILE A 132 2.36 2.05 -14.75
C ILE A 132 2.04 0.71 -15.41
N GLY A 133 0.73 0.42 -15.54
CA GLY A 133 0.24 -0.81 -16.17
C GLY A 133 -0.02 -1.89 -15.14
N GLU A 134 0.23 -3.13 -15.54
CA GLU A 134 0.14 -4.28 -14.64
C GLU A 134 1.33 -4.27 -13.66
N HIS A 135 1.06 -4.63 -12.41
CA HIS A 135 2.11 -4.87 -11.43
C HIS A 135 2.82 -6.19 -11.75
N GLY A 136 4.14 -6.14 -12.01
CA GLY A 136 4.95 -7.32 -12.35
C GLY A 136 5.61 -7.22 -13.73
N ASP A 137 5.70 -8.35 -14.42
CA ASP A 137 6.53 -8.54 -15.63
C ASP A 137 6.18 -7.61 -16.80
N SER A 138 4.91 -7.26 -16.94
CA SER A 138 4.36 -6.42 -18.01
C SER A 138 4.22 -4.94 -17.60
N SER A 139 4.79 -4.56 -16.45
CA SER A 139 4.84 -3.18 -16.00
C SER A 139 5.64 -2.28 -16.96
N VAL A 140 5.24 -1.01 -17.09
CA VAL A 140 5.80 -0.07 -18.07
C VAL A 140 6.49 1.10 -17.36
N PRO A 141 7.82 1.24 -17.47
CA PRO A 141 8.53 2.40 -16.95
C PRO A 141 8.35 3.63 -17.86
N LEU A 142 7.88 4.75 -17.31
CA LEU A 142 7.67 5.99 -18.06
C LEU A 142 8.95 6.84 -18.14
N TRP A 143 9.90 6.41 -18.97
CA TRP A 143 11.20 7.09 -19.15
C TRP A 143 11.10 8.57 -19.51
N SER A 144 10.08 8.97 -20.27
CA SER A 144 9.84 10.37 -20.62
C SER A 144 9.48 11.26 -19.43
N GLY A 145 8.93 10.68 -18.36
CA GLY A 145 8.56 11.40 -17.14
C GLY A 145 9.65 11.39 -16.06
N VAL A 146 10.77 10.69 -16.29
CA VAL A 146 11.84 10.58 -15.29
C VAL A 146 12.60 11.90 -15.20
N ASN A 147 12.66 12.46 -13.99
CA ASN A 147 13.30 13.75 -13.74
C ASN A 147 13.85 13.87 -12.31
N VAL A 148 14.82 14.75 -12.15
CA VAL A 148 15.34 15.20 -10.84
C VAL A 148 15.30 16.71 -10.82
N ALA A 149 14.69 17.29 -9.78
CA ALA A 149 14.47 18.75 -9.67
C ALA A 149 13.81 19.37 -10.93
N GLY A 150 12.93 18.63 -11.60
CA GLY A 150 12.24 19.06 -12.81
C GLY A 150 13.04 18.96 -14.10
N VAL A 151 14.31 18.53 -14.05
CA VAL A 151 15.16 18.33 -15.25
C VAL A 151 14.90 16.93 -15.83
N PRO A 152 14.35 16.80 -17.05
CA PRO A 152 14.04 15.50 -17.63
C PRO A 152 15.32 14.74 -18.02
N LEU A 153 15.46 13.51 -17.53
CA LEU A 153 16.64 12.68 -17.84
C LEU A 153 16.70 12.33 -19.32
N LYS A 154 15.55 12.12 -19.97
CA LYS A 154 15.47 11.81 -21.41
C LYS A 154 15.97 12.95 -22.30
N SER A 155 15.92 14.19 -21.82
CA SER A 155 16.47 15.35 -22.53
C SER A 155 17.99 15.42 -22.45
N LEU A 156 18.57 14.99 -21.32
CA LEU A 156 20.02 14.91 -21.13
C LEU A 156 20.61 13.67 -21.79
N HIS A 157 19.86 12.56 -21.77
CA HIS A 157 20.25 11.27 -22.32
C HIS A 157 19.13 10.72 -23.23
N PRO A 158 19.14 11.04 -24.54
CA PRO A 158 18.09 10.63 -25.47
C PRO A 158 17.89 9.12 -25.57
N ASP A 159 18.93 8.33 -25.33
CA ASP A 159 18.88 6.87 -25.41
C ASP A 159 18.36 6.20 -24.13
N LEU A 160 18.04 6.97 -23.08
CA LEU A 160 17.58 6.47 -21.78
C LEU A 160 16.47 5.41 -21.91
N GLY A 161 16.71 4.21 -21.37
CA GLY A 161 15.72 3.12 -21.36
C GLY A 161 15.59 2.36 -22.69
N THR A 162 16.40 2.68 -23.70
CA THR A 162 16.51 1.90 -24.94
C THR A 162 17.63 0.86 -24.84
N ASP A 163 17.70 -0.07 -25.80
CA ASP A 163 18.78 -1.08 -25.84
C ASP A 163 20.14 -0.48 -26.29
N SER A 164 20.12 0.70 -26.91
CA SER A 164 21.32 1.45 -27.32
C SER A 164 21.96 2.24 -26.17
N ASP A 165 21.32 2.27 -25.00
CA ASP A 165 21.77 3.00 -23.82
C ASP A 165 23.07 2.41 -23.24
N LYS A 166 24.17 3.16 -23.35
CA LYS A 166 25.48 2.74 -22.80
C LYS A 166 25.49 2.62 -21.28
N GLU A 167 24.64 3.38 -20.58
CA GLU A 167 24.50 3.33 -19.13
C GLU A 167 23.47 2.29 -18.68
N GLN A 168 22.81 1.61 -19.63
CA GLN A 168 21.92 0.48 -19.38
C GLN A 168 20.81 0.81 -18.37
N TRP A 169 20.18 2.00 -18.44
CA TRP A 169 19.12 2.39 -17.50
C TRP A 169 17.91 1.44 -17.54
N LYS A 170 17.67 0.77 -18.67
CA LYS A 170 16.65 -0.28 -18.80
C LYS A 170 16.81 -1.40 -17.76
N THR A 171 18.02 -1.67 -17.28
CA THR A 171 18.27 -2.66 -16.21
C THR A 171 17.64 -2.29 -14.88
N ILE A 172 17.42 -0.99 -14.62
CA ILE A 172 16.74 -0.54 -13.39
C ILE A 172 15.31 -1.08 -13.37
N HIS A 173 14.57 -0.99 -14.47
CA HIS A 173 13.21 -1.54 -14.54
C HIS A 173 13.22 -3.07 -14.38
N LYS A 174 14.17 -3.76 -15.02
CA LYS A 174 14.37 -5.20 -14.84
C LYS A 174 14.59 -5.57 -13.37
N GLN A 175 15.42 -4.81 -12.63
CA GLN A 175 15.62 -5.02 -11.21
C GLN A 175 14.36 -4.77 -10.37
N VAL A 176 13.52 -3.80 -10.74
CA VAL A 176 12.24 -3.56 -10.05
C VAL A 176 11.34 -4.80 -10.13
N VAL A 177 11.24 -5.38 -11.33
CA VAL A 177 10.46 -6.60 -11.58
C VAL A 177 11.07 -7.80 -10.86
N GLU A 178 12.37 -8.04 -11.03
CA GLU A 178 13.05 -9.23 -10.47
C GLU A 178 13.07 -9.25 -8.95
N ARG A 179 13.19 -8.09 -8.28
CA ARG A 179 13.18 -8.01 -6.81
C ARG A 179 11.81 -8.37 -6.20
N ALA A 180 10.74 -8.39 -6.99
CA ALA A 180 9.44 -8.88 -6.51
C ALA A 180 9.39 -10.40 -6.31
N TYR A 181 10.33 -11.15 -6.91
CA TYR A 181 10.38 -12.61 -6.85
C TYR A 181 11.44 -13.16 -5.88
N MET A 182 12.20 -12.28 -5.22
CA MET A 182 13.27 -12.64 -4.27
C MET A 182 12.84 -12.49 -2.80
N GLU A 183 11.59 -12.12 -2.54
CA GLU A 183 10.94 -12.04 -1.22
C GLU A 183 9.96 -13.21 -1.02
#